data_AF-Q13BE9-F1
#
_entry.id   AF-Q13BE9-F1
#
_cell.length_a   1.000
_cell.length_b   1.000
_cell.length_c   1.000
_cell.angle_alpha   90.00
_cell.angle_beta   90.00
_cell.angle_gamma   90.00
#
_symmetry.space_group_name_H-M   'P 1'
#
loop_
_entity.id
_entity.type
_entity.pdbx_description
1 polymer ?
#
loop_
_entity_poly.entity_id
_entity_poly.type
_entity_poly.pdbx_seq_one_letter_code
_entity_poly.pdbx_strand_id
1 'polypeptide(L)'
;MQINYRAPALRKLCPCSDDRIDPMTKGSPSAILNSSLPARFRQIRLELAREPGHPEGESRIAYVIVAPLDENDRIDAETWKKHREACRVARQRPQQPDSLGHLVHRPGGSWAFQYDAAANIPDEAGYHFGDERFVQGEYVSIREEGDMHTFRVVAVSRL
;
A
#
# COMPACT_ATOMS: atom_id res chain seq x y z
N MET A 1 -12.17 -28.41 73.56
CA MET A 1 -11.25 -27.80 74.54
C MET A 1 -10.19 -27.05 73.75
N GLN A 2 -10.18 -25.72 73.85
CA GLN A 2 -9.25 -24.81 73.15
C GLN A 2 -7.83 -24.95 73.71
N ILE A 3 -6.81 -24.81 72.86
CA ILE A 3 -5.56 -24.13 73.21
C ILE A 3 -4.82 -23.69 71.94
N ASN A 4 -4.69 -22.36 71.81
CA ASN A 4 -3.72 -21.68 70.97
C ASN A 4 -2.35 -21.67 71.67
N TYR A 5 -1.23 -21.68 70.92
CA TYR A 5 -0.30 -20.54 70.79
C TYR A 5 1.08 -20.91 70.20
N ARG A 6 1.57 -19.94 69.39
CA ARG A 6 2.96 -19.48 69.18
C ARG A 6 3.87 -20.11 68.10
N ALA A 7 4.24 -19.24 67.16
CA ALA A 7 5.32 -19.35 66.17
C ALA A 7 6.73 -19.29 66.81
N PRO A 8 7.81 -19.60 66.04
CA PRO A 8 8.54 -18.51 65.39
C PRO A 8 9.14 -18.82 63.99
N ALA A 9 9.61 -17.74 63.37
CA ALA A 9 10.09 -17.56 62.01
C ALA A 9 11.35 -18.36 61.62
N LEU A 10 11.55 -18.60 60.31
CA LEU A 10 12.81 -18.30 59.63
C LEU A 10 12.72 -18.38 58.09
N ARG A 11 13.25 -17.31 57.48
CA ARG A 11 13.57 -17.04 56.08
C ARG A 11 13.90 -18.27 55.22
N LYS A 12 13.30 -18.33 54.02
CA LYS A 12 14.03 -18.64 52.78
C LYS A 12 13.56 -17.71 51.67
N LEU A 13 14.53 -17.06 51.06
CA LEU A 13 14.40 -16.17 49.91
C LEU A 13 14.64 -16.99 48.62
N CYS A 14 14.10 -16.45 47.51
CA CYS A 14 14.42 -16.69 46.09
C CYS A 14 13.60 -17.78 45.37
N PRO A 15 13.46 -17.68 44.03
CA PRO A 15 12.39 -16.92 43.36
C PRO A 15 11.72 -17.78 42.25
N CYS A 16 11.03 -17.14 41.31
CA CYS A 16 10.45 -17.69 40.06
C CYS A 16 8.97 -18.09 40.16
N SER A 17 8.10 -17.15 39.75
CA SER A 17 7.09 -17.37 38.71
C SER A 17 6.46 -16.01 38.39
N ASP A 18 7.03 -15.30 37.42
CA ASP A 18 6.35 -14.18 36.75
C ASP A 18 6.21 -14.63 35.29
N ASP A 19 5.22 -15.50 35.05
CA ASP A 19 4.75 -15.77 33.69
C ASP A 19 3.79 -14.62 33.34
N ARG A 20 4.38 -13.47 33.05
CA ARG A 20 3.67 -12.39 32.35
C ARG A 20 3.52 -12.82 30.90
N ILE A 21 2.31 -13.25 30.59
CA ILE A 21 1.78 -13.22 29.24
C ILE A 21 1.70 -11.74 28.85
N ASP A 22 2.70 -11.24 28.13
CA ASP A 22 2.60 -10.00 27.38
C ASP A 22 1.70 -10.26 26.16
N PRO A 23 0.50 -9.66 26.06
CA PRO A 23 -0.17 -9.61 24.77
C PRO A 23 0.66 -8.69 23.89
N MET A 24 1.36 -9.29 22.90
CA MET A 24 1.96 -8.56 21.79
C MET A 24 0.91 -7.60 21.23
N THR A 25 1.09 -6.32 21.53
CA THR A 25 0.34 -5.23 20.92
C THR A 25 0.67 -5.29 19.44
N LYS A 26 -0.25 -5.84 18.64
CA LYS A 26 -0.21 -5.72 17.18
C LYS A 26 -0.23 -4.22 16.90
N GLY A 27 0.92 -3.69 16.51
CA GLY A 27 1.07 -2.29 16.11
C GLY A 27 -0.02 -1.99 15.09
N SER A 28 -0.92 -1.08 15.47
CA SER A 28 -1.86 -0.48 14.53
C SER A 28 -1.03 0.09 13.37
N PRO A 29 -1.42 -0.11 12.10
CA PRO A 29 -0.71 0.52 11.00
C PRO A 29 -0.83 2.03 11.24
N SER A 30 0.29 2.68 11.53
CA SER A 30 0.34 4.14 11.65
C SER A 30 -0.27 4.70 10.38
N ALA A 31 -1.43 5.33 10.52
CA ALA A 31 -2.04 6.07 9.43
C ALA A 31 -1.03 7.15 9.04
N ILE A 32 -0.31 6.93 7.95
CA ILE A 32 0.59 7.94 7.40
C ILE A 32 -0.32 9.08 6.98
N LEU A 33 -0.33 10.14 7.80
CA LEU A 33 -1.08 11.35 7.47
C LEU A 33 -0.40 11.96 6.26
N ASN A 34 -1.16 12.22 5.19
CA ASN A 34 -0.68 12.83 3.94
C ASN A 34 0.19 14.09 4.19
N SER A 35 -0.07 14.81 5.28
CA SER A 35 0.69 16.00 5.73
C SER A 35 2.14 15.74 6.15
N SER A 36 2.56 14.49 6.31
CA SER A 36 3.94 14.10 6.64
C SER A 36 4.75 13.62 5.43
N LEU A 37 4.11 13.55 4.26
CA LEU A 37 4.76 13.08 3.04
C LEU A 37 5.59 14.18 2.40
N PRO A 38 6.77 13.85 1.84
CA PRO A 38 7.57 14.79 1.07
C PRO A 38 6.75 15.47 -0.03
N ALA A 39 7.05 16.73 -0.33
CA ALA A 39 6.36 17.54 -1.35
C ALA A 39 6.41 16.96 -2.78
N ARG A 40 7.15 15.87 -3.01
CA ARG A 40 7.22 15.11 -4.27
C ARG A 40 6.14 14.04 -4.41
N PHE A 41 5.40 13.73 -3.34
CA PHE A 41 4.27 12.81 -3.42
C PHE A 41 3.13 13.41 -4.25
N ARG A 42 2.57 12.56 -5.12
CA ARG A 42 1.44 12.87 -5.97
C ARG A 42 0.38 11.80 -5.82
N GLN A 43 -0.87 12.23 -5.90
CA GLN A 43 -1.98 11.36 -6.23
C GLN A 43 -2.22 11.44 -7.74
N ILE A 44 -2.14 10.30 -8.40
CA ILE A 44 -2.29 10.14 -9.83
C ILE A 44 -3.57 9.35 -10.07
N ARG A 45 -4.46 9.85 -10.91
CA ARG A 45 -5.66 9.14 -11.36
C ARG A 45 -5.49 8.73 -12.81
N LEU A 46 -5.66 7.43 -13.04
CA LEU A 46 -5.66 6.80 -14.35
C LEU A 46 -7.07 6.28 -14.64
N GLU A 47 -7.56 6.50 -15.84
CA GLU A 47 -8.86 5.99 -16.30
C GLU A 47 -8.69 5.16 -17.57
N LEU A 48 -9.53 4.14 -17.75
CA LEU A 48 -9.46 3.26 -18.91
C LEU A 48 -9.60 4.08 -20.19
N ALA A 49 -8.58 4.01 -21.04
CA ALA A 49 -8.59 4.66 -22.33
C ALA A 49 -9.46 3.87 -23.33
N ARG A 50 -9.56 4.38 -24.55
CA ARG A 50 -10.31 3.72 -25.62
C ARG A 50 -9.64 2.41 -26.00
N GLU A 51 -10.39 1.32 -25.95
CA GLU A 51 -9.90 -0.02 -26.30
C GLU A 51 -11.03 -0.90 -26.85
N PRO A 52 -10.73 -2.09 -27.43
CA PRO A 52 -11.77 -3.04 -27.83
C PRO A 52 -12.71 -3.37 -26.66
N GLY A 53 -14.01 -3.16 -26.86
CA GLY A 53 -15.03 -3.31 -25.80
C GLY A 53 -15.37 -2.00 -25.07
N HIS A 54 -14.47 -1.01 -25.09
CA HIS A 54 -14.65 0.32 -24.50
C HIS A 54 -14.25 1.42 -25.49
N PRO A 55 -15.04 1.66 -26.57
CA PRO A 55 -14.66 2.58 -27.64
C PRO A 55 -14.55 4.05 -27.18
N GLU A 56 -15.26 4.43 -26.11
CA GLU A 56 -15.17 5.75 -25.49
C GLU A 56 -14.27 5.77 -24.24
N GLY A 57 -13.65 4.65 -23.89
CA GLY A 57 -13.03 4.43 -22.58
C GLY A 57 -14.07 4.21 -21.48
N GLU A 58 -13.62 4.10 -20.24
CA GLU A 58 -14.51 3.91 -19.08
C GLU A 58 -13.90 4.54 -17.82
N SER A 59 -14.42 5.70 -17.41
CA SER A 59 -13.96 6.44 -16.23
C SER A 59 -14.20 5.72 -14.90
N ARG A 60 -15.14 4.74 -14.87
CA ARG A 60 -15.41 3.91 -13.69
C ARG A 60 -14.41 2.76 -13.53
N ILE A 61 -13.62 2.48 -14.56
CA ILE A 61 -12.48 1.55 -14.50
C ILE A 61 -11.24 2.43 -14.36
N ALA A 62 -10.75 2.55 -13.12
CA ALA A 62 -9.70 3.50 -12.79
C ALA A 62 -8.68 2.92 -11.82
N TYR A 63 -7.50 3.54 -11.82
CA TYR A 63 -6.48 3.37 -10.81
C TYR A 63 -6.18 4.71 -10.15
N VAL A 64 -6.07 4.73 -8.84
CA VAL A 64 -5.55 5.86 -8.08
C VAL A 64 -4.25 5.44 -7.43
N ILE A 65 -3.15 6.10 -7.80
CA ILE A 65 -1.80 5.76 -7.34
C ILE A 65 -1.29 6.92 -6.49
N VAL A 66 -0.77 6.62 -5.31
CA VAL A 66 0.00 7.54 -4.49
C VAL A 66 1.46 7.15 -4.60
N ALA A 67 2.28 8.02 -5.20
CA ALA A 67 3.70 7.77 -5.40
C ALA A 67 4.50 9.07 -5.43
N PRO A 68 5.80 9.03 -5.06
CA PRO A 68 6.70 10.15 -5.29
C PRO A 68 7.08 10.24 -6.78
N LEU A 69 6.99 11.46 -7.34
CA LEU A 69 7.47 11.74 -8.69
C LEU A 69 8.79 12.53 -8.66
N ASP A 70 9.66 12.24 -9.63
CA ASP A 70 10.90 12.97 -9.88
C ASP A 70 10.67 14.25 -10.72
N GLU A 71 11.75 14.89 -11.16
CA GLU A 71 11.69 16.14 -11.94
C GLU A 71 11.23 15.92 -13.39
N ASN A 72 11.16 14.67 -13.85
CA ASN A 72 10.69 14.26 -15.18
C ASN A 72 9.26 13.71 -15.16
N ASP A 73 8.56 13.82 -14.03
CA ASP A 73 7.24 13.24 -13.77
C ASP A 73 7.22 11.70 -13.79
N ARG A 74 8.34 11.06 -13.47
CA ARG A 74 8.48 9.59 -13.35
C ARG A 74 8.49 9.16 -11.90
N ILE A 75 8.18 7.90 -11.62
CA ILE A 75 8.19 7.39 -10.25
C ILE A 75 9.63 7.38 -9.70
N ASP A 76 9.85 8.11 -8.61
CA ASP A 76 11.15 8.18 -7.94
C ASP A 76 11.37 6.91 -7.09
N ALA A 77 12.17 5.98 -7.62
CA ALA A 77 12.50 4.72 -6.95
C ALA A 77 13.27 4.90 -5.63
N GLU A 78 14.08 5.96 -5.49
CA GLU A 78 14.86 6.22 -4.29
C GLU A 78 13.98 6.73 -3.16
N THR A 79 13.10 7.69 -3.46
CA THR A 79 12.12 8.21 -2.49
C THR A 79 11.07 7.15 -2.16
N TRP A 80 10.62 6.38 -3.14
CA TRP A 80 9.73 5.24 -2.93
C TRP A 80 10.35 4.25 -1.93
N LYS A 81 11.63 3.91 -2.08
CA LYS A 81 12.30 2.94 -1.19
C LYS A 81 12.29 3.39 0.28
N LYS A 82 12.33 4.70 0.54
CA LYS A 82 12.28 5.30 1.88
C LYS A 82 10.87 5.37 2.46
N HIS A 83 9.84 5.41 1.61
CA HIS A 83 8.45 5.65 1.98
C HIS A 83 7.48 4.62 1.37
N ARG A 84 7.88 3.34 1.33
CA ARG A 84 7.13 2.26 0.64
C ARG A 84 5.70 2.12 1.16
N GLU A 85 5.54 2.24 2.46
CA GLU A 85 4.27 2.18 3.20
C GLU A 85 3.27 3.28 2.82
N ALA A 86 3.76 4.44 2.37
CA ALA A 86 2.94 5.54 1.87
C ALA A 86 2.55 5.37 0.40
N CYS A 87 3.27 4.51 -0.34
CA CYS A 87 3.05 4.31 -1.77
C CYS A 87 1.92 3.30 -2.00
N ARG A 88 0.70 3.81 -2.16
CA ARG A 88 -0.54 3.04 -2.23
C ARG A 88 -1.12 3.03 -3.64
N VAL A 89 -1.89 2.00 -3.93
CA VAL A 89 -2.72 1.91 -5.14
C VAL A 89 -4.14 1.54 -4.74
N ALA A 90 -5.12 2.15 -5.41
CA ALA A 90 -6.53 1.79 -5.33
C ALA A 90 -7.03 1.45 -6.73
N ARG A 91 -7.53 0.24 -6.91
CA ARG A 91 -8.18 -0.24 -8.13
C ARG A 91 -9.68 -0.06 -7.99
N GLN A 92 -10.26 0.72 -8.88
CA GLN A 92 -11.68 1.04 -8.91
C GLN A 92 -12.33 0.32 -10.08
N ARG A 93 -13.44 -0.39 -9.80
CA ARG A 93 -14.23 -1.10 -10.80
C ARG A 93 -15.72 -0.85 -10.56
N PRO A 94 -16.54 -0.85 -11.62
CA PRO A 94 -17.97 -0.67 -11.46
C PRO A 94 -18.57 -1.78 -10.59
N GLN A 95 -19.41 -1.40 -9.62
CA GLN A 95 -20.17 -2.31 -8.75
C GLN A 95 -19.30 -3.20 -7.83
N GLN A 96 -18.02 -2.87 -7.65
CA GLN A 96 -17.12 -3.57 -6.74
C GLN A 96 -16.57 -2.56 -5.72
N PRO A 97 -16.27 -2.98 -4.48
CA PRO A 97 -15.52 -2.14 -3.55
C PRO A 97 -14.10 -1.89 -4.10
N ASP A 98 -13.53 -0.73 -3.77
CA ASP A 98 -12.18 -0.39 -4.18
C ASP A 98 -11.17 -1.40 -3.60
N SER A 99 -10.36 -1.99 -4.47
CA SER A 99 -9.29 -2.92 -4.07
C SER A 99 -8.02 -2.11 -3.79
N LEU A 100 -7.59 -2.10 -2.52
CA LEU A 100 -6.40 -1.38 -2.08
C LEU A 100 -5.15 -2.28 -2.11
N GLY A 101 -4.02 -1.67 -2.40
CA GLY A 101 -2.73 -2.34 -2.43
C GLY A 101 -1.56 -1.38 -2.30
N HIS A 102 -0.39 -1.90 -2.58
CA HIS A 102 0.89 -1.20 -2.52
C HIS A 102 1.55 -1.16 -3.90
N LEU A 103 2.17 -0.02 -4.21
CA LEU A 103 3.06 0.08 -5.34
C LEU A 103 4.41 -0.55 -4.96
N VAL A 104 4.83 -1.59 -5.67
CA VAL A 104 6.09 -2.32 -5.40
C VAL A 104 7.08 -2.20 -6.56
N HIS A 105 8.33 -1.87 -6.25
CA HIS A 105 9.44 -1.93 -7.19
C HIS A 105 10.17 -3.27 -7.05
N ARG A 106 10.26 -4.02 -8.14
CA ARG A 106 10.88 -5.36 -8.20
C ARG A 106 12.34 -5.28 -8.67
N PRO A 107 13.19 -6.26 -8.30
CA PRO A 107 14.52 -6.37 -8.87
C PRO A 107 14.43 -6.50 -10.40
N GLY A 108 15.14 -5.63 -11.11
CA GLY A 108 15.06 -5.52 -12.58
C GLY A 108 14.35 -4.26 -13.11
N GLY A 109 13.94 -3.33 -12.23
CA GLY A 109 13.41 -2.02 -12.64
C GLY A 109 11.91 -2.00 -12.95
N SER A 110 11.23 -3.13 -12.79
CA SER A 110 9.78 -3.22 -13.02
C SER A 110 8.98 -2.81 -11.79
N TRP A 111 7.79 -2.28 -12.03
CA TRP A 111 6.85 -1.86 -11.00
C TRP A 111 5.61 -2.75 -11.04
N ALA A 112 4.96 -2.92 -9.89
CA ALA A 112 3.73 -3.70 -9.81
C ALA A 112 2.82 -3.24 -8.70
N PHE A 113 1.57 -3.68 -8.80
CA PHE A 113 0.56 -3.50 -7.79
C PHE A 113 0.42 -4.80 -7.02
N GLN A 114 0.76 -4.75 -5.73
CA GLN A 114 0.55 -5.84 -4.80
C GLN A 114 -0.68 -5.53 -3.96
N TYR A 115 -1.78 -6.25 -4.21
CA TYR A 115 -3.00 -6.09 -3.42
C TYR A 115 -2.87 -6.79 -2.08
N ASP A 116 -3.50 -6.21 -1.05
CA ASP A 116 -3.53 -6.84 0.25
C ASP A 116 -4.37 -8.13 0.18
N ALA A 117 -3.91 -9.18 0.88
CA ALA A 117 -4.32 -10.59 0.71
C ALA A 117 -5.83 -10.91 0.80
N ALA A 118 -6.65 -9.94 1.21
CA ALA A 118 -8.11 -10.08 1.23
C ALA A 118 -8.74 -10.12 -0.18
N ALA A 119 -8.04 -9.67 -1.22
CA ALA A 119 -8.63 -9.49 -2.54
C ALA A 119 -8.64 -10.75 -3.42
N ASN A 120 -7.79 -11.76 -3.15
CA ASN A 120 -7.54 -12.91 -4.07
C ASN A 120 -7.33 -12.49 -5.54
N ILE A 121 -6.82 -11.27 -5.76
CA ILE A 121 -6.51 -10.73 -7.08
C ILE A 121 -5.06 -11.09 -7.37
N PRO A 122 -4.75 -11.69 -8.54
CA PRO A 122 -3.37 -11.96 -8.92
C PRO A 122 -2.57 -10.65 -8.95
N ASP A 123 -1.27 -10.72 -8.64
CA ASP A 123 -0.37 -9.57 -8.72
C ASP A 123 -0.46 -8.93 -10.12
N GLU A 124 -0.98 -7.71 -10.20
CA GLU A 124 -1.05 -6.94 -11.45
C GLU A 124 0.31 -6.27 -11.70
N ALA A 125 0.85 -6.45 -12.89
CA ALA A 125 2.12 -5.87 -13.26
C ALA A 125 1.89 -4.54 -13.98
N GLY A 126 2.38 -3.46 -13.39
CA GLY A 126 2.57 -2.21 -14.12
C GLY A 126 3.63 -2.44 -15.20
N TYR A 127 3.23 -2.40 -16.46
CA TYR A 127 4.19 -2.56 -17.55
C TYR A 127 4.94 -1.23 -17.71
N HIS A 128 6.22 -1.20 -17.33
CA HIS A 128 7.15 -0.05 -17.50
C HIS A 128 6.85 1.26 -16.76
N PHE A 129 6.09 1.28 -15.65
CA PHE A 129 5.84 2.54 -14.92
C PHE A 129 7.10 3.33 -14.47
N GLY A 130 8.28 2.71 -14.46
CA GLY A 130 9.54 3.40 -14.16
C GLY A 130 10.00 4.35 -15.26
N ASP A 131 9.62 4.07 -16.51
CA ASP A 131 10.00 4.87 -17.68
C ASP A 131 8.86 5.79 -18.16
N GLU A 132 7.63 5.49 -17.75
CA GLU A 132 6.44 6.26 -18.07
C GLU A 132 6.37 7.59 -17.33
N ARG A 133 5.83 8.61 -18.01
CA ARG A 133 5.61 9.93 -17.43
C ARG A 133 4.17 10.08 -16.98
N PHE A 134 3.98 10.38 -15.70
CA PHE A 134 2.67 10.61 -15.11
C PHE A 134 2.29 12.08 -15.23
N VAL A 135 1.95 12.49 -16.45
CA VAL A 135 1.46 13.83 -16.76
C VAL A 135 0.04 13.72 -17.29
N GLN A 136 -0.83 14.66 -16.93
CA GLN A 136 -2.21 14.67 -17.42
C GLN A 136 -2.25 14.63 -18.95
N GLY A 137 -3.00 13.68 -19.51
CA GLY A 137 -3.12 13.45 -20.95
C GLY A 137 -2.28 12.28 -21.47
N GLU A 138 -1.23 11.89 -20.76
CA GLU A 138 -0.37 10.77 -21.15
C GLU A 138 -1.07 9.42 -20.99
N TYR A 139 -0.57 8.42 -21.71
CA TYR A 139 -1.09 7.06 -21.69
C TYR A 139 -0.08 6.11 -21.06
N VAL A 140 -0.57 5.21 -20.23
CA VAL A 140 0.24 4.19 -19.55
C VAL A 140 -0.41 2.83 -19.73
N SER A 141 0.40 1.80 -19.89
CA SER A 141 -0.09 0.43 -20.11
C SER A 141 -0.01 -0.39 -18.82
N ILE A 142 -1.09 -1.06 -18.48
CA ILE A 142 -1.20 -1.88 -17.26
C ILE A 142 -1.57 -3.29 -17.69
N ARG A 143 -0.82 -4.29 -17.20
CA ARG A 143 -1.14 -5.69 -17.44
C ARG A 143 -2.06 -6.20 -16.34
N GLU A 144 -3.30 -6.51 -16.69
CA GLU A 144 -4.33 -7.08 -15.82
C GLU A 144 -4.79 -8.42 -16.40
N GLU A 145 -4.91 -9.46 -15.57
CA GLU A 145 -5.39 -10.81 -15.94
C GLU A 145 -4.71 -11.48 -17.16
N GLY A 146 -3.55 -10.97 -17.59
CA GLY A 146 -2.79 -11.48 -18.73
C GLY A 146 -2.89 -10.59 -19.98
N ASP A 147 -3.84 -9.66 -20.00
CA ASP A 147 -4.07 -8.72 -21.09
C ASP A 147 -3.46 -7.34 -20.79
N MET A 148 -3.16 -6.59 -21.85
CA MET A 148 -2.62 -5.24 -21.74
C MET A 148 -3.72 -4.21 -21.97
N HIS A 149 -4.00 -3.43 -20.94
CA HIS A 149 -4.98 -2.36 -21.00
C HIS A 149 -4.27 -1.01 -21.03
N THR A 150 -4.79 -0.10 -21.84
CA THR A 150 -4.26 1.26 -21.93
C THR A 150 -5.10 2.16 -21.03
N PHE A 151 -4.43 2.88 -20.14
CA PHE A 151 -5.03 3.88 -19.27
C PHE A 151 -4.51 5.25 -19.63
N ARG A 152 -5.34 6.27 -19.44
CA ARG A 152 -4.96 7.67 -19.59
C ARG A 152 -4.82 8.32 -18.23
N VAL A 153 -3.77 9.10 -18.04
CA VAL A 153 -3.61 9.97 -16.87
C VAL A 153 -4.61 11.12 -16.98
N VAL A 154 -5.62 11.14 -16.11
CA VAL A 154 -6.66 12.17 -16.12
C VAL A 154 -6.45 13.26 -15.09
N ALA A 155 -5.71 12.96 -14.01
CA ALA A 155 -5.37 13.93 -12.98
C ALA A 155 -4.07 13.57 -12.27
N VAL A 156 -3.31 14.60 -11.92
CA VAL A 156 -2.10 14.50 -11.08
C VAL A 156 -2.17 15.64 -10.08
N SER A 157 -2.26 15.31 -8.80
CA SER A 157 -2.45 16.30 -7.72
C SER A 157 -1.39 16.13 -6.64
N ARG A 158 -0.96 17.24 -6.05
CA ARG A 158 -0.08 17.22 -4.87
C ARG A 158 -0.92 16.83 -3.64
N LEU A 159 -0.33 16.01 -2.76
CA LEU A 159 -0.90 15.62 -1.46
C LEU A 159 -0.58 16.64 -0.36
#